data_AF-A0A933LME6-F1
#
_entry.id   AF-A0A933LME6-F1
#
_cell.length_a   1.000
_cell.length_b   1.000
_cell.length_c   1.000
_cell.angle_alpha   90.00
_cell.angle_beta   90.00
_cell.angle_gamma   90.00
#
_symmetry.space_group_name_H-M   'P 1'
#
loop_
_entity.id
_entity.type
_entity.pdbx_description
1 polymer ?
#
loop_
_entity_poly.entity_id
_entity_poly.type
_entity_poly.pdbx_seq_one_letter_code
_entity_poly.pdbx_strand_id
1 'polypeptide(L)'
;MGIPYYYRSIGFDALVREYPPAQEFAESVFLYGRERIEELQNRRFLEIVEYAWGNPFYRRKWEAHGVRREDIGSKEDITTLPMVTVEDFKEEIKARPPVRRCTATAWPRG
;
A
#
# COMPACT_ATOMS: atom_id res chain seq x y z
N MET A 1 -14.80 18.63 9.03
CA MET A 1 -14.20 17.29 9.18
C MET A 1 -13.23 17.38 10.35
N GLY A 2 -13.56 16.82 11.52
CA GLY A 2 -12.63 16.81 12.66
C GLY A 2 -11.52 15.80 12.40
N ILE A 3 -10.30 16.08 12.87
CA ILE A 3 -9.21 15.09 12.83
C ILE A 3 -9.61 13.96 13.78
N PRO A 4 -9.86 12.73 13.28
CA PRO A 4 -10.21 11.63 14.16
C PRO A 4 -9.03 11.31 15.07
N TYR A 5 -9.32 10.88 16.29
CA TYR A 5 -8.27 10.25 17.10
C TYR A 5 -7.74 9.03 16.37
N TYR A 6 -6.42 8.88 16.31
CA TYR A 6 -5.74 7.77 15.62
C TYR A 6 -6.31 6.40 15.99
N TYR A 7 -6.61 6.18 17.27
CA TYR A 7 -7.16 4.91 17.73
C TYR A 7 -8.60 4.62 17.23
N ARG A 8 -9.30 5.63 16.68
CA ARG A 8 -10.66 5.52 16.12
C ARG A 8 -10.68 5.57 14.59
N SER A 9 -9.55 5.87 13.95
CA SER A 9 -9.49 5.95 12.48
C SER A 9 -9.27 4.60 11.80
N ILE A 10 -8.97 3.54 12.56
CA ILE A 10 -8.81 2.18 12.04
C ILE A 10 -9.58 1.17 12.88
N GLY A 11 -10.03 0.08 12.25
CA GLY A 11 -10.64 -1.05 12.94
C GLY A 11 -9.59 -1.87 13.68
N PHE A 12 -9.24 -1.44 14.90
CA PHE A 12 -8.20 -2.10 15.71
C PHE A 12 -8.47 -3.58 15.97
N ASP A 13 -9.72 -3.96 16.23
CA ASP A 13 -10.06 -5.37 16.48
C ASP A 13 -9.77 -6.25 15.25
N ALA A 14 -10.09 -5.76 14.06
CA ALA A 14 -9.79 -6.45 12.81
C ALA A 14 -8.28 -6.52 12.56
N LEU A 15 -7.55 -5.43 12.84
CA LEU A 15 -6.09 -5.37 12.69
C LEU A 15 -5.41 -6.39 13.60
N VAL A 16 -5.75 -6.43 14.89
CA VAL A 16 -5.15 -7.35 15.86
C VAL A 16 -5.45 -8.80 15.48
N ARG A 17 -6.69 -9.09 15.06
CA ARG A 17 -7.05 -10.45 14.60
C ARG A 17 -6.24 -10.90 13.40
N GLU A 18 -5.93 -10.00 12.48
CA GLU A 18 -5.21 -10.32 11.25
C GLU A 18 -3.68 -10.26 11.41
N TYR A 19 -3.19 -9.37 12.26
CA TYR A 19 -1.78 -9.13 12.57
C TYR A 19 -1.58 -9.20 14.08
N PRO A 20 -1.63 -10.40 14.66
CA PRO A 20 -1.56 -10.56 16.11
C PRO A 20 -0.21 -10.09 16.67
N PRO A 21 -0.18 -9.53 17.90
CA PRO A 21 1.03 -9.27 18.66
C PRO A 21 1.90 -10.53 18.82
N ALA A 22 3.16 -10.33 19.22
CA ALA A 22 4.19 -11.36 19.20
C ALA A 22 3.80 -12.71 19.84
N GLN A 23 3.14 -12.69 21.01
CA GLN A 23 2.73 -13.91 21.70
C GLN A 23 1.66 -14.68 20.90
N GLU A 24 0.58 -14.00 20.55
CA GLU A 24 -0.53 -14.58 19.78
C GLU A 24 -0.08 -15.02 18.39
N PHE A 25 0.85 -14.30 17.76
CA PHE A 25 1.46 -14.70 16.49
C PHE A 25 2.19 -16.03 16.61
N ALA A 26 3.02 -16.20 17.65
CA ALA A 26 3.78 -17.43 17.91
C ALA A 26 2.86 -18.63 18.16
N GLU A 27 1.69 -18.39 18.74
CA GLU A 27 0.67 -19.41 19.04
C GLU A 27 -0.33 -19.63 17.89
N SER A 28 -0.29 -18.84 16.82
CA SER A 28 -1.27 -18.90 15.72
C SER A 28 -0.62 -18.99 14.33
N VAL A 29 -0.47 -17.87 13.63
CA VAL A 29 -0.02 -17.78 12.23
C VAL A 29 1.35 -18.42 12.05
N PHE A 30 2.22 -18.33 13.06
CA PHE A 30 3.54 -18.97 13.04
C PHE A 30 3.47 -20.50 12.89
N LEU A 31 2.41 -21.13 13.37
CA LEU A 31 2.21 -22.59 13.35
C LEU A 31 1.48 -23.07 12.09
N TYR A 32 1.14 -22.17 11.16
CA TYR A 32 0.43 -22.56 9.95
C TYR A 32 1.28 -23.45 9.05
N GLY A 33 0.66 -24.49 8.49
CA GLY A 33 1.27 -25.31 7.45
C GLY A 33 1.48 -24.51 6.15
N ARG A 34 2.33 -25.05 5.27
CA ARG A 34 2.71 -24.41 4.00
C ARG A 34 1.51 -23.96 3.16
N GLU A 35 0.55 -24.86 2.90
CA GLU A 35 -0.65 -24.56 2.11
C GLU A 35 -1.42 -23.36 2.67
N ARG A 36 -1.67 -23.35 3.98
CA ARG A 36 -2.36 -22.26 4.66
C ARG A 36 -1.59 -20.93 4.61
N ILE A 37 -0.26 -20.99 4.66
CA ILE A 37 0.58 -19.80 4.47
C ILE A 37 0.48 -19.30 3.02
N GLU A 38 0.50 -20.20 2.04
CA GLU A 38 0.40 -19.86 0.62
C GLU A 38 -0.94 -19.22 0.29
N GLU A 39 -2.05 -19.75 0.80
CA GLU A 39 -3.39 -19.15 0.71
C GLU A 39 -3.45 -17.76 1.36
N LEU A 40 -2.87 -17.61 2.56
CA LEU A 40 -2.85 -16.34 3.28
C LEU A 40 -2.05 -15.27 2.51
N GLN A 41 -0.90 -15.64 1.95
CA GLN A 41 -0.10 -14.77 1.10
C GLN A 41 -0.88 -14.35 -0.14
N ASN A 42 -1.53 -15.31 -0.81
CA ASN A 42 -2.29 -15.04 -2.02
C ASN A 42 -3.44 -14.07 -1.78
N ARG A 43 -4.23 -14.31 -0.72
CA ARG A 43 -5.33 -13.42 -0.33
C ARG A 43 -4.84 -11.99 -0.07
N ARG A 44 -3.81 -11.84 0.77
CA ARG A 44 -3.24 -10.53 1.12
C ARG A 44 -2.63 -9.81 -0.08
N PHE A 45 -1.98 -10.56 -0.98
CA PHE A 45 -1.45 -10.00 -2.20
C PHE A 45 -2.55 -9.37 -3.05
N LEU A 46 -3.66 -10.09 -3.28
CA LEU A 46 -4.79 -9.57 -4.05
C LEU A 46 -5.44 -8.34 -3.39
N GLU A 47 -5.59 -8.34 -2.06
CA GLU A 47 -6.08 -7.17 -1.31
C GLU A 47 -5.17 -5.93 -1.50
N ILE A 48 -3.85 -6.12 -1.48
CA ILE A 48 -2.88 -5.04 -1.72
C ILE A 48 -2.93 -4.58 -3.18
N VAL A 49 -3.06 -5.50 -4.14
CA VAL A 49 -3.19 -5.16 -5.57
C VAL A 49 -4.42 -4.30 -5.81
N GLU A 50 -5.57 -4.64 -5.22
CA GLU A 50 -6.78 -3.82 -5.27
C GLU A 50 -6.54 -2.41 -4.74
N TYR A 51 -5.97 -2.33 -3.53
CA TYR A 51 -5.66 -1.06 -2.90
C TYR A 51 -4.71 -0.20 -3.75
N ALA A 52 -3.66 -0.83 -4.29
CA ALA A 52 -2.68 -0.19 -5.17
C ALA A 52 -3.31 0.26 -6.49
N TRP A 53 -4.23 -0.51 -7.08
CA TRP A 53 -4.96 -0.11 -8.28
C TRP A 53 -5.82 1.12 -8.03
N GLY A 54 -6.35 1.29 -6.81
CA GLY A 54 -7.01 2.51 -6.35
C GLY A 54 -6.11 3.75 -6.32
N ASN A 55 -4.80 3.57 -6.19
CA ASN A 55 -3.83 4.66 -6.16
C ASN A 55 -3.40 5.07 -7.59
N PRO A 56 -3.59 6.35 -7.98
CA PRO A 56 -3.26 6.81 -9.33
C PRO A 56 -1.80 6.62 -9.75
N PHE A 57 -0.85 6.65 -8.81
CA PHE A 57 0.58 6.47 -9.11
C PHE A 57 0.85 5.05 -9.62
N TYR A 58 0.45 4.03 -8.86
CA TYR A 58 0.65 2.64 -9.23
C TYR A 58 -0.10 2.29 -10.50
N ARG A 59 -1.37 2.69 -10.61
CA ARG A 59 -2.19 2.44 -11.81
C ARG A 59 -1.50 2.94 -13.09
N ARG A 60 -1.07 4.21 -13.12
CA ARG A 60 -0.39 4.77 -14.31
C ARG A 60 0.91 4.04 -14.64
N LYS A 61 1.71 3.72 -13.62
CA LYS A 61 2.99 3.03 -13.84
C LYS A 61 2.78 1.63 -14.40
N TRP A 62 1.79 0.90 -13.87
CA TRP A 62 1.43 -0.44 -14.31
C TRP A 62 0.83 -0.45 -15.72
N GLU A 63 -0.13 0.44 -16.00
CA GLU A 63 -0.71 0.61 -17.35
C GLU A 63 0.36 1.01 -18.38
N ALA A 64 1.33 1.87 -18.02
CA ALA A 64 2.45 2.25 -18.89
C ALA A 64 3.40 1.07 -19.20
N HIS A 65 3.41 0.02 -18.38
CA HIS A 65 4.13 -1.23 -18.63
C HIS A 65 3.23 -2.32 -19.26
N GLY A 66 2.00 -1.96 -19.66
CA GLY A 66 1.06 -2.87 -20.30
C GLY A 66 0.36 -3.84 -19.34
N VAL A 67 0.52 -3.68 -18.04
CA VAL A 67 -0.16 -4.51 -17.04
C VAL A 67 -1.60 -4.03 -16.88
N ARG A 68 -2.55 -4.97 -16.92
CA ARG A 68 -3.96 -4.72 -16.61
C ARG A 68 -4.32 -5.36 -15.28
N ARG A 69 -5.34 -4.83 -14.62
CA ARG A 69 -5.85 -5.40 -13.38
C ARG A 69 -6.28 -6.86 -13.57
N GLU A 70 -6.88 -7.18 -14.71
CA GLU A 70 -7.36 -8.53 -15.03
C GLU A 70 -6.24 -9.56 -15.16
N ASP A 71 -4.99 -9.13 -15.40
CA ASP A 71 -3.84 -10.02 -15.58
C ASP A 71 -3.31 -10.58 -14.25
N ILE A 72 -3.72 -10.00 -13.11
CA ILE A 72 -3.24 -10.36 -11.78
C ILE A 72 -4.30 -11.18 -11.06
N GLY A 73 -4.11 -12.50 -11.01
CA GLY A 73 -5.03 -13.45 -10.37
C GLY A 73 -4.45 -14.12 -9.12
N SER A 74 -3.13 -14.06 -8.94
CA SER A 74 -2.42 -14.80 -7.91
C SER A 74 -1.09 -14.15 -7.51
N LYS A 75 -0.52 -14.54 -6.37
CA LYS A 75 0.79 -14.04 -5.91
C LYS A 75 1.92 -14.36 -6.88
N GLU A 76 1.78 -15.38 -7.71
CA GLU A 76 2.74 -15.77 -8.73
C GLU A 76 2.91 -14.68 -9.80
N ASP A 77 1.85 -13.90 -10.04
CA ASP A 77 1.83 -12.79 -10.99
C ASP A 77 2.60 -11.56 -10.51
N ILE A 78 3.13 -11.57 -9.27
CA ILE A 78 3.97 -10.48 -8.74
C ILE A 78 5.17 -10.17 -9.64
N THR A 79 5.66 -11.18 -10.37
CA THR A 79 6.79 -11.05 -11.30
C THR A 79 6.46 -10.22 -12.55
N THR A 80 5.18 -10.03 -12.86
CA THR A 80 4.72 -9.18 -13.96
C THR A 80 4.72 -7.70 -13.59
N LEU A 81 4.72 -7.39 -12.29
CA LEU A 81 4.67 -6.02 -11.80
C LEU A 81 6.04 -5.34 -11.93
N PRO A 82 6.11 -4.12 -12.50
CA PRO A 82 7.35 -3.39 -12.56
C PRO A 82 7.80 -2.97 -11.15
N MET A 83 9.11 -3.06 -10.89
CA MET A 83 9.69 -2.57 -9.65
C MET A 83 9.47 -1.06 -9.49
N VAL A 84 9.17 -0.65 -8.26
CA VAL A 84 9.02 0.76 -7.87
C VAL A 84 10.19 1.16 -7.00
N THR A 85 10.90 2.21 -7.40
CA THR A 85 12.04 2.75 -6.67
C THR A 85 11.68 4.04 -5.94
N VAL A 86 12.56 4.49 -5.05
CA VAL A 86 12.42 5.78 -4.39
C VAL A 86 12.47 6.94 -5.40
N GLU A 87 13.21 6.76 -6.49
CA GLU A 87 13.35 7.75 -7.57
C GLU A 87 12.02 7.98 -8.29
N ASP A 88 11.23 6.93 -8.54
CA ASP A 88 9.90 7.05 -9.13
C ASP A 88 8.98 7.95 -8.29
N PHE A 89 9.02 7.79 -6.97
CA PHE A 89 8.25 8.63 -6.05
C PHE A 89 8.72 10.08 -6.08
N LYS A 90 10.05 10.31 -6.13
CA LYS A 90 10.60 11.68 -6.22
C LYS A 90 10.16 12.36 -7.52
N GLU A 91 10.21 11.67 -8.65
CA GLU A 91 9.76 12.22 -9.93
C GLU A 91 8.25 12.48 -9.96
N GLU A 92 7.44 11.59 -9.39
CA GLU A 92 6.00 11.81 -9.25
C GLU A 92 5.70 13.01 -8.35
N ILE A 93 6.39 13.16 -7.21
CA ILE A 93 6.23 14.33 -6.31
C ILE A 93 6.64 15.62 -7.01
N LYS A 94 7.72 15.61 -7.81
CA LYS A 94 8.12 16.78 -8.61
C LYS A 94 7.08 17.14 -9.67
N ALA A 95 6.53 16.13 -10.36
CA ALA A 95 5.52 16.32 -11.39
C ALA A 95 4.16 16.73 -10.81
N ARG A 96 3.83 16.25 -9.60
CA ARG A 96 2.56 16.47 -8.90
C ARG A 96 2.80 16.77 -7.42
N PRO A 97 3.28 17.97 -7.09
CA PRO A 97 3.55 18.34 -5.72
C PRO A 97 2.27 18.32 -4.87
N PRO A 98 2.32 17.73 -3.65
CA PRO A 98 1.14 17.60 -2.78
C PRO A 98 0.65 18.93 -2.21
N VAL A 99 1.49 19.97 -2.23
CA VAL A 99 1.14 21.32 -1.78
C VAL A 99 0.87 22.22 -2.98
N ARG A 100 -0.29 22.89 -2.96
CA ARG A 100 -0.61 24.03 -3.82
C ARG A 100 0.58 24.99 -3.78
N ARG A 101 1.08 25.39 -4.96
CA ARG A 101 2.25 26.29 -5.15
C ARG A 101 2.31 27.33 -4.02
N CYS A 102 3.25 27.18 -3.08
CA CYS A 102 3.58 28.24 -2.14
C CYS A 102 4.16 29.37 -2.98
N THR A 103 3.33 30.32 -3.39
CA THR A 103 3.81 31.62 -3.84
C THR A 103 4.50 32.23 -2.65
N ALA A 104 5.82 32.40 -2.73
CA ALA A 104 6.61 33.08 -1.73
C ALA A 104 6.20 34.56 -1.68
N THR A 105 5.07 34.86 -1.06
CA THR A 105 4.74 36.23 -0.68
C THR A 105 5.26 36.42 0.74
N ALA A 106 6.48 36.97 0.78
CA ALA A 106 7.10 37.71 1.88
C ALA A 106 7.08 37.07 3.28
N TRP A 107 8.21 36.47 3.66
CA TRP A 107 8.61 36.48 5.06
C TRP A 107 9.20 37.87 5.36
N PRO A 108 8.65 38.67 6.29
CA PRO A 108 9.25 39.95 6.63
C PRO A 108 10.56 39.67 7.39
N ARG A 109 11.69 40.14 6.84
CA ARG A 109 12.94 40.19 7.59
C ARG A 109 12.84 41.32 8.60
N GLY A 110 12.68 40.96 9.88
CA GLY A 110 12.94 41.82 11.03
C GLY A 110 14.38 41.64 11.49
#